data_AF-A0A0F4JFY1-F1
#
_entry.id   AF-A0A0F4JFY1-F1
#
_cell.length_a   1.000
_cell.length_b   1.000
_cell.length_c   1.000
_cell.angle_alpha   90.00
_cell.angle_beta   90.00
_cell.angle_gamma   90.00
#
_symmetry.space_group_name_H-M   'P 1'
#
loop_
_entity.id
_entity.type
_entity.pdbx_description
1 polymer ?
#
loop_
_entity_poly.entity_id
_entity_poly.type
_entity_poly.pdbx_seq_one_letter_code
_entity_poly.pdbx_strand_id
1 'polypeptide(L)'
;MSSNNGDVRLWGGRFADGPSEALAKLSASVHFDWRLAPYDIAGSRAHARVLAKAGLLTAEELDRMIAGLDRLEADVADGSFVGTVADEDVHTALERGLLERLGPDLGGKLRAGRSRNDQVATLFRMYLR
;
A
#
# COMPACT_ATOMS: atom_id res chain seq x y z
N MET A 1 26.84 -10.63 1.15
CA MET A 1 26.09 -9.62 0.37
C MET A 1 24.66 -10.11 0.27
N SER A 2 23.80 -9.74 1.23
CA SER A 2 22.38 -10.11 1.17
C SER A 2 21.70 -9.18 0.18
N SER A 3 21.29 -9.77 -0.95
CA SER A 3 20.35 -9.17 -1.89
C SER A 3 19.04 -8.90 -1.15
N ASN A 4 18.78 -7.62 -0.89
CA ASN A 4 17.52 -7.12 -0.35
C ASN A 4 16.47 -7.24 -1.47
N ASN A 5 15.89 -8.43 -1.63
CA ASN A 5 14.83 -8.67 -2.59
C ASN A 5 13.58 -7.95 -2.04
N GLY A 6 13.03 -7.01 -2.81
CA GLY A 6 12.01 -6.03 -2.42
C GLY A 6 10.65 -6.60 -2.04
N ASP A 7 10.61 -7.49 -1.07
CA ASP A 7 9.41 -8.06 -0.48
C ASP A 7 8.90 -7.06 0.58
N VAL A 8 7.96 -6.21 0.16
CA VAL A 8 7.37 -5.20 1.04
C VAL A 8 6.44 -5.91 2.00
N ARG A 9 6.85 -6.06 3.26
CA ARG A 9 5.99 -6.63 4.31
C ARG A 9 5.96 -5.73 5.53
N LEU A 10 4.76 -5.39 5.99
CA LEU A 10 4.55 -4.38 7.03
C LEU A 10 4.61 -4.95 8.46
N TRP A 11 4.46 -6.26 8.63
CA TRP A 11 4.73 -6.96 9.89
C TRP A 11 5.66 -8.13 9.56
N GLY A 12 6.85 -8.12 10.15
CA GLY A 12 7.91 -9.04 9.72
C GLY A 12 9.29 -8.61 10.17
N GLY A 13 9.52 -7.30 10.30
CA GLY A 13 10.82 -6.74 10.69
C GLY A 13 11.32 -7.09 12.11
N ARG A 14 10.59 -7.93 12.86
CA ARG A 14 11.00 -8.46 14.17
C ARG A 14 11.46 -9.92 14.12
N PHE A 15 11.36 -10.60 12.98
CA PHE A 15 11.80 -11.98 12.82
C PHE A 15 13.19 -12.03 12.18
N ALA A 16 14.00 -13.01 12.58
CA ALA A 16 15.32 -13.22 12.00
C ALA A 16 15.22 -13.80 10.57
N ASP A 17 14.19 -14.61 10.32
CA ASP A 17 13.91 -15.28 9.06
C ASP A 17 12.50 -14.92 8.54
N GLY A 18 12.25 -15.21 7.26
CA GLY A 18 10.92 -15.08 6.67
C GLY A 18 9.91 -16.08 7.24
N PRO A 19 8.59 -15.84 7.06
CA PRO A 19 7.57 -16.77 7.49
C PRO A 19 7.68 -18.10 6.74
N SER A 20 7.22 -19.18 7.38
CA SER A 20 7.04 -20.45 6.68
C SER A 20 6.03 -20.30 5.54
N GLU A 21 6.13 -21.16 4.52
CA GLU A 21 5.16 -21.19 3.42
C GLU A 21 3.72 -21.37 3.91
N ALA A 22 3.53 -22.21 4.93
CA ALA A 22 2.23 -22.42 5.55
C ALA A 22 1.67 -21.15 6.18
N LEU A 23 2.50 -20.38 6.88
CA LEU A 23 2.08 -19.11 7.49
C LEU A 23 1.75 -18.06 6.42
N ALA A 24 2.59 -17.93 5.39
CA ALA A 24 2.36 -16.98 4.30
C ALA A 24 1.04 -17.25 3.57
N LYS A 25 0.72 -18.52 3.30
CA LYS A 25 -0.56 -18.91 2.69
C LYS A 25 -1.75 -18.65 3.60
N LEU A 26 -1.59 -18.86 4.90
CA LEU A 26 -2.66 -18.65 5.88
C LEU A 26 -2.95 -17.16 6.11
N SER A 27 -1.94 -16.31 6.08
CA SER A 27 -2.10 -14.87 6.30
C SER A 27 -2.59 -14.10 5.07
N ALA A 28 -2.41 -14.65 3.86
CA ALA A 28 -2.73 -13.94 2.64
C ALA A 28 -4.24 -13.68 2.49
N SER A 29 -4.63 -12.42 2.31
CA SER A 29 -6.00 -11.97 2.05
C SER A 29 -6.20 -11.36 0.66
N VAL A 30 -5.11 -11.10 -0.08
CA VAL A 30 -5.12 -10.45 -1.42
C VAL A 30 -6.15 -11.08 -2.39
N HIS A 31 -6.33 -12.39 -2.30
CA HIS A 31 -7.23 -13.15 -3.16
C HIS A 31 -8.73 -12.82 -2.96
N PHE A 32 -9.12 -12.22 -1.83
CA PHE A 32 -10.49 -11.77 -1.60
C PHE A 32 -10.61 -10.26 -1.34
N ASP A 33 -9.59 -9.64 -0.75
CA ASP A 33 -9.64 -8.22 -0.35
C ASP A 33 -9.25 -7.25 -1.48
N TRP A 34 -8.80 -7.73 -2.64
CA TRP A 34 -8.50 -6.89 -3.82
C TRP A 34 -9.65 -5.96 -4.21
N ARG A 35 -10.91 -6.36 -3.94
CA ARG A 35 -12.11 -5.52 -4.11
C ARG A 35 -12.08 -4.20 -3.33
N LEU A 36 -11.21 -4.09 -2.32
CA LEU A 36 -11.02 -2.87 -1.53
C LEU A 36 -10.03 -1.89 -2.18
N ALA A 37 -9.37 -2.26 -3.29
CA ALA A 37 -8.31 -1.45 -3.89
C ALA A 37 -8.74 0.00 -4.23
N PRO A 38 -9.92 0.25 -4.85
CA PRO A 38 -10.34 1.62 -5.14
C PRO A 38 -10.52 2.48 -3.87
N TYR A 39 -10.98 1.86 -2.79
CA TYR A 39 -11.20 2.53 -1.51
C TYR A 39 -9.87 2.83 -0.82
N ASP A 40 -8.90 1.91 -0.89
CA ASP A 40 -7.56 2.11 -0.32
C ASP A 40 -6.84 3.26 -1.03
N ILE A 41 -6.88 3.29 -2.36
CA ILE A 41 -6.32 4.40 -3.13
C ILE A 41 -7.00 5.72 -2.74
N ALA A 42 -8.32 5.72 -2.56
CA ALA A 42 -9.04 6.90 -2.08
C ALA A 42 -8.61 7.36 -0.68
N GLY A 43 -8.49 6.43 0.27
CA GLY A 43 -7.98 6.70 1.61
C GLY A 43 -6.53 7.18 1.60
N SER A 44 -5.71 6.62 0.72
CA SER A 44 -4.31 7.01 0.52
C SER A 44 -4.19 8.43 -0.04
N ARG A 45 -5.05 8.83 -0.98
CA ARG A 45 -5.16 10.22 -1.46
C ARG A 45 -5.56 11.18 -0.32
N ALA A 46 -6.46 10.77 0.57
CA ALA A 46 -6.82 11.58 1.74
C ALA A 46 -5.65 11.70 2.73
N HIS A 47 -4.96 10.59 3.01
CA HIS A 47 -3.81 10.55 3.92
C HIS A 47 -2.64 11.40 3.43
N ALA A 48 -2.32 11.36 2.13
CA ALA A 48 -1.31 12.24 1.54
C ALA A 48 -1.58 13.73 1.81
N ARG A 49 -2.84 14.16 1.69
CA ARG A 49 -3.24 15.54 2.02
C ARG A 49 -3.11 15.85 3.51
N VAL A 50 -3.39 14.89 4.39
CA VAL A 50 -3.15 15.02 5.83
C VAL A 50 -1.67 15.20 6.13
N LEU A 51 -0.80 14.39 5.53
CA LEU A 51 0.65 14.49 5.70
C LEU A 51 1.20 15.84 5.23
N ALA A 52 0.75 16.34 4.07
CA ALA A 52 1.13 17.66 3.59
C ALA A 52 0.69 18.78 4.55
N LYS A 53 -0.55 18.71 5.05
CA LYS A 53 -1.05 19.65 6.06
C LYS A 53 -0.25 19.60 7.36
N ALA A 54 0.28 18.43 7.72
CA ALA A 54 1.15 18.23 8.88
C ALA A 54 2.62 18.60 8.63
N GLY A 55 2.99 19.08 7.43
CA GLY A 55 4.36 19.42 7.07
C GLY A 55 5.28 18.21 6.83
N LEU A 56 4.72 17.01 6.65
CA LEU A 56 5.46 15.77 6.40
C LEU A 56 5.61 15.47 4.90
N LEU A 57 4.88 16.19 4.04
CA LEU A 57 5.10 16.28 2.60
C LEU A 57 5.17 17.75 2.19
N THR A 58 6.10 18.08 1.29
CA THR A 58 6.07 19.39 0.61
C THR A 58 4.89 19.46 -0.36
N ALA A 59 4.57 20.67 -0.86
CA ALA A 59 3.55 20.82 -1.90
C ALA A 59 3.90 20.02 -3.18
N GLU A 60 5.16 20.06 -3.60
CA GLU A 60 5.64 19.30 -4.76
C GLU A 60 5.57 17.79 -4.51
N GLU A 61 5.92 17.32 -3.30
CA GLU A 61 5.79 15.91 -2.93
C GLU A 61 4.34 15.46 -2.90
N LEU A 62 3.42 16.31 -2.43
CA LEU A 62 1.99 16.04 -2.47
C LEU A 62 1.50 15.89 -3.91
N ASP A 63 1.83 16.83 -4.79
CA ASP A 63 1.41 16.79 -6.20
C ASP A 63 1.91 15.51 -6.89
N ARG A 64 3.17 15.15 -6.66
CA ARG A 64 3.76 13.89 -7.17
C ARG A 64 3.08 12.66 -6.57
N MET A 65 2.76 12.67 -5.28
CA MET A 65 2.07 11.58 -4.59
C MET A 65 0.67 11.37 -5.17
N ILE A 66 -0.11 12.44 -5.35
CA ILE A 66 -1.44 12.38 -5.96
C ILE A 66 -1.35 11.85 -7.39
N ALA A 67 -0.44 12.39 -8.21
CA ALA A 67 -0.26 11.91 -9.58
C ALA A 67 0.18 10.42 -9.64
N GLY A 68 0.96 9.94 -8.67
CA GLY A 68 1.32 8.54 -8.56
C GLY A 68 0.14 7.63 -8.20
N LEU A 69 -0.72 8.08 -7.27
CA LEU A 69 -1.94 7.39 -6.88
C LEU A 69 -2.97 7.36 -8.03
N ASP A 70 -3.10 8.45 -8.80
CA ASP A 70 -4.00 8.51 -9.95
C ASP A 70 -3.57 7.53 -11.06
N ARG A 71 -2.25 7.41 -11.31
CA ARG A 71 -1.72 6.39 -12.22
C ARG A 71 -1.98 4.97 -11.70
N LEU A 72 -1.71 4.72 -10.42
CA LEU A 72 -1.98 3.42 -9.80
C LEU A 72 -3.47 3.05 -9.88
N GLU A 73 -4.38 4.01 -9.69
CA GLU A 73 -5.82 3.80 -9.82
C GLU A 73 -6.23 3.43 -11.25
N ALA A 74 -5.65 4.09 -12.27
CA ALA A 74 -5.88 3.76 -13.67
C ALA A 74 -5.41 2.33 -13.98
N ASP A 75 -4.21 1.97 -13.53
CA ASP A 75 -3.62 0.65 -13.77
C ASP A 75 -4.38 -0.47 -13.03
N VAL A 76 -4.94 -0.18 -11.86
CA VAL A 76 -5.84 -1.10 -11.14
C VAL A 76 -7.17 -1.25 -11.88
N ALA A 77 -7.71 -0.16 -12.43
CA ALA A 77 -9.00 -0.15 -13.11
C ALA A 77 -8.95 -0.88 -14.47
N ASP A 78 -7.86 -0.78 -15.22
CA ASP A 78 -7.67 -1.46 -16.50
C ASP A 78 -7.09 -2.88 -16.36
N GLY A 79 -6.66 -3.26 -15.16
CA GLY A 79 -6.13 -4.58 -14.84
C GLY A 79 -4.65 -4.78 -15.19
N SER A 80 -3.95 -3.73 -15.62
CA SER A 80 -2.50 -3.77 -15.84
C SER A 80 -1.70 -3.88 -14.54
N PHE A 81 -2.28 -3.46 -13.41
CA PHE A 81 -1.76 -3.70 -12.07
C PHE A 81 -2.76 -4.51 -11.23
N VAL A 82 -2.33 -5.68 -10.77
CA VAL A 82 -3.11 -6.56 -9.90
C VAL A 82 -2.29 -7.01 -8.70
N GLY A 83 -2.98 -7.33 -7.61
CA GLY A 83 -2.39 -8.09 -6.51
C GLY A 83 -1.95 -9.48 -6.96
N THR A 84 -0.85 -9.96 -6.39
CA THR A 84 -0.24 -11.26 -6.69
C THR A 84 -0.23 -12.13 -5.45
N VAL A 85 0.01 -13.43 -5.60
CA VAL A 85 0.15 -14.36 -4.46
C VAL A 85 1.34 -14.05 -3.53
N ALA A 86 2.27 -13.20 -3.98
CA ALA A 86 3.38 -12.73 -3.15
C ALA A 86 2.97 -11.54 -2.26
N ASP A 87 1.90 -10.83 -2.63
CA ASP A 87 1.35 -9.77 -1.80
C ASP A 87 0.50 -10.41 -0.70
N GLU A 88 0.72 -9.98 0.54
CA GLU A 88 -0.07 -10.47 1.65
C GLU A 88 -1.55 -10.04 1.53
N ASP A 89 -1.77 -8.77 1.25
CA ASP A 89 -3.07 -8.12 1.22
C ASP A 89 -3.11 -7.02 0.14
N VAL A 90 -4.31 -6.51 -0.17
CA VAL A 90 -4.49 -5.37 -1.11
C VAL A 90 -3.64 -4.16 -0.75
N HIS A 91 -3.48 -3.93 0.55
CA HIS A 91 -2.71 -2.88 1.19
C HIS A 91 -1.22 -2.93 0.81
N THR A 92 -0.62 -4.12 0.88
CA THR A 92 0.77 -4.40 0.52
C THR A 92 0.96 -4.31 -0.99
N ALA A 93 0.02 -4.87 -1.76
CA ALA A 93 0.05 -4.80 -3.22
C ALA A 93 0.04 -3.34 -3.71
N LEU A 94 -0.87 -2.50 -3.20
CA LEU A 94 -0.95 -1.10 -3.61
C LEU A 94 0.28 -0.29 -3.16
N GLU A 95 0.85 -0.62 -2.00
CA GLU A 95 2.08 0.00 -1.56
C GLU A 95 3.26 -0.35 -2.48
N ARG A 96 3.39 -1.62 -2.88
CA ARG A 96 4.35 -2.05 -3.90
C ARG A 96 4.15 -1.26 -5.20
N GLY A 97 2.91 -1.16 -5.69
CA GLY A 97 2.60 -0.39 -6.89
C GLY A 97 2.96 1.09 -6.78
N LEU A 98 2.77 1.71 -5.61
CA LEU A 98 3.14 3.09 -5.37
C LEU A 98 4.67 3.28 -5.30
N LEU A 99 5.39 2.35 -4.68
CA LEU A 99 6.85 2.35 -4.61
C LEU A 99 7.49 2.17 -5.99
N GLU A 100 6.95 1.28 -6.83
CA GLU A 100 7.37 1.12 -8.24
C GLU A 100 7.22 2.42 -9.04
N ARG A 101 6.18 3.22 -8.76
CA ARG A 101 5.86 4.46 -9.50
C ARG A 101 6.59 5.69 -8.98
N LEU A 102 6.84 5.77 -7.68
CA LEU A 102 7.36 6.98 -7.01
C LEU A 102 8.74 6.80 -6.38
N GLY A 103 9.27 5.58 -6.38
CA GLY A 103 10.48 5.21 -5.66
C GLY A 103 10.26 5.09 -4.15
N PRO A 104 11.25 4.52 -3.43
CA PRO A 104 11.15 4.27 -1.99
C PRO A 104 11.07 5.54 -1.15
N ASP A 105 11.76 6.61 -1.58
CA ASP A 105 11.86 7.84 -0.79
C ASP A 105 10.53 8.60 -0.71
N LEU A 106 9.82 8.75 -1.83
CA LEU A 106 8.52 9.42 -1.84
C LEU A 106 7.38 8.45 -1.53
N GLY A 107 7.32 7.29 -2.18
CA GLY A 107 6.25 6.31 -1.97
C GLY A 107 6.20 5.81 -0.52
N GLY A 108 7.37 5.63 0.11
CA GLY A 108 7.47 5.20 1.50
C GLY A 108 6.95 6.21 2.52
N LYS A 109 6.95 7.52 2.21
CA LYS A 109 6.45 8.55 3.13
C LYS A 109 4.97 8.39 3.46
N LEU A 110 4.18 7.74 2.60
CA LEU A 110 2.76 7.53 2.83
C LEU A 110 2.48 6.65 4.07
N ARG A 111 3.47 5.89 4.56
CA ARG A 111 3.37 5.10 5.80
C ARG A 111 3.34 5.95 7.06
N ALA A 112 3.87 7.17 7.02
CA ALA A 112 4.02 8.01 8.21
C ALA A 112 2.66 8.23 8.89
N GLY A 113 2.60 7.95 10.20
CA GLY A 113 1.40 8.18 11.01
C GLY A 113 0.17 7.33 10.65
N ARG A 114 0.31 6.26 9.86
CA ARG A 114 -0.80 5.38 9.45
C ARG A 114 -0.60 3.96 9.99
N SER A 115 -1.67 3.33 10.46
CA SER A 115 -1.69 1.91 10.82
C SER A 115 -2.57 1.13 9.84
N ARG A 116 -2.34 -0.18 9.72
CA ARG A 116 -3.25 -1.04 8.95
C ARG A 116 -4.57 -1.24 9.68
N ASN A 117 -4.61 -1.09 10.99
CA ASN A 117 -5.82 -1.29 11.80
C ASN A 117 -6.92 -0.26 11.49
N ASP A 118 -6.59 1.03 11.48
CA ASP A 118 -7.53 2.10 11.17
C ASP A 118 -7.79 2.22 9.67
N GLN A 119 -6.78 1.92 8.84
CA GLN A 119 -6.94 1.83 7.40
C GLN A 119 -7.97 0.77 7.03
N VAL A 120 -7.78 -0.51 7.38
CA VAL A 120 -8.72 -1.58 7.00
C VAL A 120 -10.14 -1.33 7.52
N ALA A 121 -10.27 -0.79 8.74
CA ALA A 121 -11.58 -0.43 9.30
C ALA A 121 -12.27 0.70 8.52
N THR A 122 -11.52 1.68 8.04
CA THR A 122 -12.03 2.75 7.17
C THR A 122 -12.51 2.19 5.84
N LEU A 123 -11.69 1.35 5.21
CA LEU A 123 -11.96 0.80 3.88
C LEU A 123 -13.17 -0.12 3.87
N PHE A 124 -13.28 -0.98 4.89
CA PHE A 124 -14.44 -1.85 5.00
C PHE A 124 -15.74 -1.06 5.19
N ARG A 125 -15.73 0.03 5.98
CA ARG A 125 -16.88 0.92 6.12
C ARG A 125 -17.22 1.67 4.83
N MET A 126 -16.23 2.04 4.02
CA MET A 126 -16.49 2.67 2.72
C MET A 126 -17.08 1.66 1.73
N TYR A 127 -16.59 0.43 1.72
CA TYR A 127 -17.08 -0.65 0.85
C TYR A 127 -18.54 -1.04 1.12
N LEU A 128 -19.00 -0.93 2.37
CA LEU A 128 -20.37 -1.26 2.77
C LEU A 128 -21.41 -0.16 2.47
N ARG A 129 -21.00 1.03 2.02
CA ARG A 129 -21.88 2.18 1.80
C ARG A 129 -22.12 2.41 0.32
#